data_AF-A0A9D7A018-F1
#
_entry.id   AF-A0A9D7A018-F1
#
_cell.length_a   1.000
_cell.length_b   1.000
_cell.length_c   1.000
_cell.angle_alpha   90.00
_cell.angle_beta   90.00
_cell.angle_gamma   90.00
#
_symmetry.space_group_name_H-M   'P 1'
#
loop_
_entity.id
_entity.type
_entity.pdbx_description
1 polymer ?
#
loop_
_entity_poly.entity_id
_entity_poly.type
_entity_poly.pdbx_seq_one_letter_code
_entity_poly.pdbx_strand_id
1 'polypeptide(L)'
;TPEDAVALILEAGGVPVLAHPREVTHWVQPLVKAGLLGLEVFYGMYDDATIAELARLARQYDLIATGGSDFHGLNKMAHMSALGEVNVPPNVADKLRARAEALKE
;
A
#
# COMPACT_ATOMS: atom_id res chain seq x y z
N THR A 1 12.67 -12.76 -3.83
CA THR A 1 11.44 -12.62 -4.63
C THR A 1 10.53 -11.58 -3.97
N PRO A 2 9.36 -11.22 -4.54
CA PRO A 2 8.38 -10.39 -3.84
C PRO A 2 7.97 -10.96 -2.47
N GLU A 3 7.85 -12.27 -2.33
CA GLU A 3 7.57 -12.96 -1.07
C GLU A 3 8.72 -12.80 -0.06
N ASP A 4 9.97 -12.96 -0.50
CA ASP A 4 11.13 -12.73 0.38
C ASP A 4 11.15 -11.28 0.89
N ALA A 5 10.74 -10.30 0.05
CA ALA A 5 10.66 -8.91 0.48
C ALA A 5 9.58 -8.71 1.56
N VAL A 6 8.44 -9.40 1.45
CA VAL A 6 7.41 -9.40 2.50
C VAL A 6 7.97 -10.00 3.79
N ALA A 7 8.64 -11.15 3.72
CA ALA A 7 9.24 -11.80 4.87
C ALA A 7 10.28 -10.90 5.56
N LEU A 8 11.18 -10.27 4.80
CA LEU A 8 12.19 -9.35 5.32
C LEU A 8 11.59 -8.14 6.05
N ILE A 9 10.50 -7.57 5.53
CA ILE A 9 9.82 -6.44 6.20
C ILE A 9 9.21 -6.91 7.53
N LEU A 10 8.59 -8.09 7.56
CA LEU A 10 8.01 -8.67 8.77
C LEU A 10 9.09 -8.99 9.82
N GLU A 11 10.21 -9.60 9.41
CA GLU A 11 11.36 -9.89 10.29
C GLU A 11 11.95 -8.61 10.91
N ALA A 12 11.89 -7.49 10.20
CA ALA A 12 12.29 -6.18 10.71
C ALA A 12 11.24 -5.51 11.63
N GLY A 13 10.11 -6.18 11.90
CA GLY A 13 8.98 -5.63 12.68
C GLY A 13 8.16 -4.58 11.92
N GLY A 14 8.29 -4.54 10.59
CA GLY A 14 7.58 -3.63 9.70
C GLY A 14 6.26 -4.21 9.19
N VAL A 15 5.50 -3.36 8.49
CA VAL A 15 4.24 -3.73 7.85
C VAL A 15 4.43 -3.71 6.33
N PRO A 16 4.44 -4.86 5.64
CA PRO A 16 4.61 -4.92 4.20
C PRO A 16 3.36 -4.40 3.47
N VAL A 17 3.58 -3.51 2.50
CA VAL A 17 2.55 -2.86 1.70
C VAL A 17 2.90 -2.98 0.23
N LEU A 18 1.96 -3.42 -0.61
CA LEU A 18 2.16 -3.46 -2.07
C LEU A 18 1.81 -2.09 -2.66
N ALA A 19 2.84 -1.38 -3.13
CA ALA A 19 2.72 -0.05 -3.73
C ALA A 19 2.15 -0.11 -5.15
N HIS A 20 1.36 0.91 -5.49
CA HIS A 20 0.71 1.19 -6.78
C HIS A 20 0.40 -0.09 -7.58
N PRO A 21 -0.52 -0.94 -7.07
CA PRO A 21 -0.67 -2.34 -7.50
C PRO A 21 -1.46 -2.54 -8.79
N ARG A 22 -1.96 -1.49 -9.46
CA ARG A 22 -2.89 -1.58 -10.61
C ARG A 22 -2.48 -2.62 -11.67
N GLU A 23 -1.21 -2.65 -12.03
CA GLU A 23 -0.68 -3.57 -13.07
C GLU A 23 -0.19 -4.92 -12.52
N VAL A 24 -0.20 -5.09 -11.19
CA VAL A 24 0.38 -6.22 -10.47
C VAL A 24 -0.59 -6.84 -9.46
N THR A 25 -1.90 -6.64 -9.64
CA THR A 25 -2.94 -7.17 -8.75
C THR A 25 -2.90 -8.70 -8.59
N HIS A 26 -2.37 -9.42 -9.59
CA HIS A 26 -2.13 -10.86 -9.54
C HIS A 26 -1.17 -11.30 -8.43
N TRP A 27 -0.30 -10.40 -7.94
CA TRP A 27 0.59 -10.67 -6.79
C TRP A 27 -0.09 -10.55 -5.44
N VAL A 28 -1.28 -9.93 -5.35
CA VAL A 28 -1.93 -9.70 -4.04
C VAL A 28 -2.17 -11.02 -3.31
N GLN A 29 -2.75 -12.03 -3.97
CA GLN A 29 -3.02 -13.31 -3.30
C GLN A 29 -1.74 -14.06 -2.89
N PRO A 30 -0.71 -14.23 -3.75
CA PRO A 30 0.58 -14.78 -3.34
C PRO A 30 1.22 -14.04 -2.16
N LEU A 31 1.23 -12.70 -2.21
CA LEU A 31 1.85 -11.90 -1.16
C LEU A 31 1.05 -11.93 0.15
N VAL A 32 -0.28 -11.99 0.10
CA VAL A 32 -1.11 -12.23 1.29
C VAL A 32 -0.74 -13.56 1.96
N LYS A 33 -0.52 -14.62 1.17
CA LYS A 33 -0.02 -15.90 1.73
C LYS A 33 1.36 -15.78 2.36
N ALA A 34 2.19 -14.86 1.87
CA ALA A 34 3.51 -14.56 2.42
C ALA A 34 3.46 -13.59 3.62
N GLY A 35 2.31 -13.00 3.94
CA GLY A 35 2.13 -12.08 5.07
C GLY A 35 2.01 -10.60 4.71
N LEU A 36 1.55 -10.26 3.49
CA LEU A 36 1.21 -8.89 3.12
C LEU A 36 0.12 -8.32 4.04
N LEU A 37 0.27 -7.06 4.47
CA LEU A 37 -0.64 -6.43 5.44
C LEU A 37 -1.24 -5.11 4.96
N GLY A 38 -0.76 -4.56 3.84
CA GLY A 38 -1.34 -3.39 3.21
C GLY A 38 -1.30 -3.41 1.70
N LEU A 39 -2.15 -2.57 1.12
CA LEU A 39 -2.28 -2.37 -0.33
C LEU A 39 -2.45 -0.89 -0.60
N GLU A 40 -1.67 -0.33 -1.51
CA GLU A 40 -1.87 1.07 -1.92
C GLU A 40 -3.14 1.19 -2.75
N VAL A 41 -4.09 1.97 -2.23
CA VAL A 41 -5.42 2.19 -2.81
C VAL A 41 -5.55 3.64 -3.29
N PHE A 42 -5.00 4.60 -2.54
CA PHE A 42 -5.07 6.02 -2.87
C PHE A 42 -3.76 6.45 -3.54
N TYR A 43 -3.83 6.70 -4.85
CA TYR A 43 -2.69 7.11 -5.66
C TYR A 43 -3.14 8.15 -6.68
N GLY A 44 -2.33 9.18 -6.92
CA GLY A 44 -2.74 10.35 -7.72
C GLY A 44 -3.06 10.06 -9.19
N MET A 45 -2.57 8.92 -9.70
CA MET A 45 -2.82 8.49 -11.08
C MET A 45 -3.95 7.47 -11.19
N TYR A 46 -4.68 7.20 -10.10
CA TYR A 46 -5.83 6.30 -10.10
C TYR A 46 -7.13 7.10 -10.24
N ASP A 47 -8.00 6.61 -11.12
CA ASP A 47 -9.37 7.06 -11.18
C ASP A 47 -10.22 6.41 -10.08
N ASP A 48 -11.43 6.93 -9.87
CA ASP A 48 -12.34 6.42 -8.85
C ASP A 48 -12.67 4.93 -9.03
N ALA A 49 -12.70 4.45 -10.28
CA ALA A 49 -12.95 3.05 -10.60
C ALA A 49 -11.81 2.15 -10.09
N THR A 50 -10.56 2.53 -10.36
CA THR A 50 -9.37 1.83 -9.86
C THR A 50 -9.32 1.85 -8.34
N ILE A 51 -9.59 3.00 -7.72
CA ILE A 51 -9.64 3.14 -6.26
C ILE A 51 -10.70 2.20 -5.68
N ALA A 52 -11.91 2.18 -6.25
CA ALA A 52 -13.00 1.32 -5.78
C ALA A 52 -12.66 -0.17 -5.89
N GLU A 53 -12.02 -0.59 -7.00
CA GLU A 53 -11.57 -1.97 -7.20
C GLU A 53 -10.50 -2.38 -6.19
N LEU A 54 -9.45 -1.57 -6.02
CA LEU A 54 -8.38 -1.85 -5.08
C LEU A 54 -8.87 -1.79 -3.63
N ALA A 55 -9.79 -0.89 -3.29
CA ALA A 55 -10.42 -0.85 -1.99
C ALA A 55 -11.25 -2.12 -1.72
N ARG A 56 -11.94 -2.66 -2.73
CA ARG A 56 -12.65 -3.95 -2.62
C ARG A 56 -11.66 -5.08 -2.39
N LEU A 57 -10.54 -5.09 -3.10
CA LEU A 57 -9.50 -6.11 -2.96
C LEU A 57 -8.84 -6.05 -1.58
N ALA A 58 -8.52 -4.85 -1.09
CA ALA A 58 -8.00 -4.64 0.26
C ALA A 58 -8.96 -5.17 1.32
N ARG A 59 -10.27 -4.88 1.22
CA ARG A 59 -11.29 -5.43 2.11
C ARG A 59 -11.39 -6.95 2.03
N GLN A 60 -11.31 -7.52 0.83
CA GLN A 60 -11.41 -8.97 0.61
C GLN A 60 -10.31 -9.75 1.35
N TYR A 61 -9.12 -9.16 1.46
CA TYR A 61 -7.95 -9.80 2.09
C TYR A 61 -7.58 -9.21 3.46
N ASP A 62 -8.45 -8.40 4.07
CA ASP A 62 -8.21 -7.69 5.34
C ASP A 62 -6.90 -6.85 5.36
N LEU A 63 -6.60 -6.21 4.22
CA LEU A 63 -5.42 -5.36 4.05
C LEU A 63 -5.73 -3.91 4.43
N ILE A 64 -4.73 -3.24 5.01
CA ILE A 64 -4.78 -1.80 5.26
C ILE A 64 -4.69 -1.08 3.91
N ALA A 65 -5.74 -0.34 3.55
CA ALA A 65 -5.77 0.50 2.36
C ALA A 65 -4.90 1.75 2.58
N THR A 66 -3.70 1.77 2.00
CA THR A 66 -2.73 2.87 2.13
C THR A 66 -2.79 3.83 0.94
N GLY A 67 -1.97 4.87 0.97
CA GLY A 67 -1.80 5.80 -0.14
C GLY A 67 -0.53 6.63 -0.04
N GLY A 68 -0.16 7.23 -1.16
CA GLY A 68 1.04 8.03 -1.29
C GLY A 68 1.07 8.81 -2.61
N SER A 69 1.85 9.88 -2.66
CA SER A 69 2.01 10.68 -3.89
C SER A 69 3.07 10.14 -4.83
N ASP A 70 3.96 9.27 -4.33
CA ASP A 70 5.16 8.80 -5.05
C ASP A 70 5.97 9.98 -5.63
N PHE A 71 6.14 11.05 -4.85
CA PHE A 71 6.74 12.28 -5.33
C PHE A 71 8.25 12.12 -5.58
N HIS A 72 8.71 12.48 -6.78
CA HIS A 72 10.10 12.33 -7.23
C HIS A 72 10.83 13.67 -7.52
N GLY A 73 10.33 14.78 -6.97
CA GLY A 73 10.93 16.10 -7.12
C GLY A 73 10.28 16.96 -8.21
N LEU A 74 10.58 18.27 -8.15
CA LEU A 74 9.93 19.30 -8.97
C LEU A 74 10.36 19.27 -10.46
N ASN A 75 11.44 18.56 -10.78
CA ASN A 75 12.02 18.50 -12.13
C ASN A 75 11.56 17.28 -12.96
N LYS A 76 10.78 16.36 -12.38
CA LYS A 76 10.19 15.23 -13.10
C LYS A 76 8.75 15.56 -13.52
N MET A 77 8.39 15.01 -14.70
CA MET A 77 7.25 15.31 -15.56
C MET A 77 5.91 15.61 -14.87
N ALA A 78 5.06 16.39 -15.56
CA ALA A 78 3.71 16.86 -15.19
C ALA A 78 2.65 15.78 -14.86
N HIS A 79 3.06 14.53 -14.61
CA HIS A 79 2.19 13.36 -14.44
C HIS A 79 2.40 12.66 -13.10
N MET A 80 3.00 13.32 -12.11
CA MET A 80 3.12 12.78 -10.75
C MET A 80 2.52 13.76 -9.75
N SER A 81 1.87 13.22 -8.72
CA SER A 81 1.29 14.05 -7.67
C SER A 81 2.36 14.79 -6.89
N ALA A 82 2.05 16.04 -6.55
CA ALA A 82 2.84 16.83 -5.62
C ALA A 82 2.88 16.17 -4.23
N LEU A 83 3.91 16.49 -3.46
CA LEU A 83 4.01 16.03 -2.08
C LEU A 83 2.77 16.47 -1.28
N GLY A 84 2.06 15.50 -0.69
CA GLY A 84 0.87 15.76 0.11
C GLY A 84 -0.43 15.98 -0.67
N GLU A 85 -0.42 15.86 -2.00
CA GLU A 85 -1.61 16.06 -2.83
C GLU A 85 -2.62 14.91 -2.75
N VAL A 86 -2.13 13.68 -2.54
CA VAL A 86 -2.99 12.49 -2.46
C VAL A 86 -3.67 12.43 -1.09
N ASN A 87 -5.00 12.49 -1.09
CA ASN A 87 -5.80 12.42 0.13
C ASN A 87 -5.93 10.96 0.61
N VAL A 88 -5.24 10.63 1.69
CA VAL A 88 -5.26 9.31 2.34
C VAL A 88 -6.06 9.42 3.64
N PRO A 89 -6.91 8.44 4.00
CA PRO A 89 -7.65 8.49 5.24
C PRO A 89 -6.71 8.67 6.45
N PRO A 90 -7.02 9.59 7.37
CA PRO A 90 -6.07 10.04 8.40
C PRO A 90 -5.66 8.93 9.37
N ASN A 91 -6.50 7.91 9.55
CA ASN A 91 -6.23 6.78 10.45
C ASN A 91 -5.32 5.70 9.84
N VAL A 92 -4.92 5.80 8.58
CA VAL A 92 -4.06 4.79 7.94
C VAL A 92 -2.72 4.68 8.65
N ALA A 93 -2.10 5.81 8.99
CA ALA A 93 -0.82 5.82 9.71
C ALA A 93 -0.95 5.14 11.08
N ASP A 94 -2.03 5.39 11.80
CA ASP A 94 -2.27 4.78 13.11
C ASP A 94 -2.55 3.28 13.01
N LYS A 95 -3.29 2.85 11.97
CA LYS A 95 -3.49 1.42 11.67
C LYS A 95 -2.17 0.70 11.37
N LEU A 96 -1.29 1.32 10.58
CA LEU A 96 0.04 0.76 10.28
C LEU A 96 0.88 0.66 11.55
N ARG A 97 0.92 1.70 12.39
CA ARG A 97 1.63 1.66 13.67
C ARG A 97 1.08 0.59 14.61
N ALA A 98 -0.23 0.55 14.80
CA ALA A 98 -0.87 -0.45 15.65
C ALA A 98 -0.60 -1.88 15.16
N ARG A 99 -0.62 -2.11 13.84
CA ARG A 99 -0.28 -3.40 13.26
C ARG A 99 1.20 -3.75 13.48
N ALA A 100 2.11 -2.80 13.32
CA ALA A 100 3.54 -3.02 13.59
C ALA A 100 3.80 -3.38 15.05
N GLU A 101 3.13 -2.74 16.01
CA GLU A 101 3.25 -3.09 17.43
C GLU A 101 2.71 -4.49 17.73
N ALA A 102 1.57 -4.87 17.15
CA ALA A 102 0.98 -6.20 17.34
C ALA A 102 1.83 -7.35 16.74
N LEU A 103 2.77 -7.07 15.83
CA LEU A 103 3.69 -8.07 15.28
C LEU A 103 4.89 -8.37 16.19
N LYS A 104 5.12 -7.55 17.22
CA LYS A 104 6.22 -7.72 18.18
C LYS A 104 5.86 -8.65 19.34
N GLU A 105 4.56 -8.95 19.50
CA GLU A 105 3.99 -9.85 20.51
C GLU A 105 4.01 -11.31 20.03
#